data_AF-A0AA35LCK0-F1
#
_entry.id   AF-A0AA35LCK0-F1
#
_cell.length_a   1.000
_cell.length_b   1.000
_cell.length_c   1.000
_cell.angle_alpha   90.00
_cell.angle_beta   90.00
_cell.angle_gamma   90.00
#
_symmetry.space_group_name_H-M   'P 1'
#
loop_
_entity.id
_entity.type
_entity.pdbx_description
1 polymer ?
#
loop_
_entity_poly.entity_id
_entity_poly.type
_entity_poly.pdbx_seq_one_letter_code
_entity_poly.pdbx_strand_id
1 'polypeptide(L)'
;MMVGVAKCCSFVQCSISNHRDGTTLLKDKEAITLCWKKHYQHLFNCNSPIAVKVLSQIPQKQIRDELAVSPNLGELCTAINQMKNNKASGPDGIPGEVFKVDGTELTQQLHKLIEKIWEREEITAAFRDAKIINLFLKCDRMDCGNY
;
A
#
# COMPACT_ATOMS: atom_id res chain seq x y z
N MET A 1 9.59 9.56 10.77
CA MET A 1 8.19 9.09 10.86
C MET A 1 7.47 9.51 9.59
N MET A 2 7.39 8.64 8.59
CA MET A 2 6.72 8.96 7.32
C MET A 2 5.20 8.91 7.53
N VAL A 3 4.59 10.07 7.70
CA VAL A 3 3.13 10.20 7.76
C VAL A 3 2.62 10.25 6.32
N GLY A 4 2.32 9.09 5.75
CA GLY A 4 1.71 8.99 4.44
C GLY A 4 0.23 9.38 4.51
N VAL A 5 -0.12 10.54 3.95
CA VAL A 5 -1.53 10.87 3.68
C VAL A 5 -1.93 10.07 2.44
N ALA A 6 -2.79 9.08 2.59
CA ALA A 6 -3.32 8.31 1.47
C ALA A 6 -4.15 9.24 0.57
N LYS A 7 -3.59 9.64 -0.58
CA LYS A 7 -4.36 10.27 -1.65
C LYS A 7 -5.05 9.17 -2.44
N CYS A 8 -6.37 9.09 -2.28
CA CYS A 8 -7.21 8.16 -3.02
C CYS A 8 -7.43 8.68 -4.46
N CYS A 9 -6.67 8.13 -5.41
CA CYS A 9 -6.97 8.25 -6.84
C CYS A 9 -7.85 7.06 -7.24
N SER A 10 -9.16 7.26 -7.17
CA SER A 10 -10.16 6.21 -7.41
C SER A 10 -10.32 5.89 -8.90
N PHE A 11 -10.10 4.62 -9.27
CA PHE A 11 -10.69 4.02 -10.48
C PHE A 11 -11.63 2.90 -10.02
N VAL A 12 -12.91 3.25 -9.82
CA VAL A 12 -13.95 2.29 -9.44
C VAL A 12 -14.54 1.70 -10.72
N GLN A 13 -14.38 0.38 -10.94
CA GLN A 13 -15.02 -0.36 -12.04
C GLN A 13 -16.47 -0.79 -11.74
N CYS A 14 -17.03 -0.37 -10.59
CA CYS A 14 -18.39 -0.74 -10.21
C CYS A 14 -19.42 0.19 -10.88
N SER A 15 -20.35 -0.40 -11.62
CA SER A 15 -21.45 0.32 -12.29
C SER A 15 -22.60 0.68 -11.34
N ILE A 16 -22.66 0.01 -10.18
CA ILE A 16 -23.73 0.14 -9.18
C ILE A 16 -23.12 -0.05 -7.79
N SER A 17 -23.58 0.68 -6.78
CA SER A 17 -23.16 0.52 -5.38
C SER A 17 -24.27 0.98 -4.43
N ASN A 18 -24.36 0.38 -3.24
CA ASN A 18 -25.26 0.83 -2.19
C ASN A 18 -24.65 2.03 -1.46
N HIS A 19 -25.52 2.98 -1.11
CA HIS A 19 -25.20 4.02 -0.14
C HIS A 19 -24.98 3.39 1.24
N ARG A 20 -24.35 4.13 2.17
CA ARG A 20 -24.02 3.64 3.53
C ARG A 20 -25.23 3.18 4.35
N ASP A 21 -26.44 3.57 3.96
CA ASP A 21 -27.70 3.14 4.58
C ASP A 21 -28.13 1.72 4.18
N GLY A 22 -27.43 1.08 3.23
CA GLY A 22 -27.74 -0.26 2.73
C GLY A 22 -29.03 -0.38 1.93
N THR A 23 -29.74 0.73 1.69
CA THR A 23 -31.08 0.73 1.08
C THR A 23 -31.16 1.57 -0.20
N THR A 24 -30.30 2.57 -0.34
CA THR A 24 -30.28 3.45 -1.52
C THR A 24 -29.26 2.94 -2.55
N LEU A 25 -29.74 2.62 -3.75
CA LEU A 25 -28.91 2.13 -4.86
C LEU A 25 -28.40 3.28 -5.73
N LEU A 26 -27.07 3.43 -5.80
CA LEU A 26 -26.38 4.42 -6.61
C LEU A 26 -26.03 3.82 -7.97
N LYS A 27 -26.41 4.52 -9.04
CA LYS A 27 -26.07 4.18 -10.44
C LYS A 27 -25.20 5.24 -11.12
N ASP A 28 -25.13 6.41 -10.51
CA ASP A 28 -24.33 7.52 -11.00
C ASP A 28 -22.85 7.33 -10.61
N LYS A 29 -21.96 7.54 -11.58
CA LYS A 29 -20.52 7.28 -11.42
C LYS A 29 -19.88 8.20 -10.38
N GLU A 30 -20.33 9.45 -10.30
CA GLU A 30 -19.79 10.45 -9.38
C GLU A 30 -20.24 10.13 -7.95
N ALA A 31 -21.52 9.76 -7.79
CA ALA A 31 -22.09 9.31 -6.53
C ALA A 31 -21.41 8.03 -6.01
N ILE A 32 -21.19 7.03 -6.88
CA ILE A 32 -20.46 5.80 -6.54
C ILE A 32 -19.03 6.14 -6.10
N THR A 33 -18.32 6.98 -6.87
CA THR A 33 -16.95 7.40 -6.55
C THR A 33 -16.87 8.12 -5.21
N LEU A 34 -17.83 9.00 -4.92
CA LEU A 34 -17.91 9.71 -3.64
C LEU A 34 -18.19 8.76 -2.47
N CYS A 35 -19.03 7.73 -2.68
CA CYS A 35 -19.32 6.71 -1.67
C CYS A 35 -18.04 5.95 -1.27
N TRP A 36 -17.29 5.45 -2.26
CA TRP A 36 -16.01 4.79 -2.05
C TRP A 36 -14.96 5.71 -1.43
N LYS A 37 -14.87 6.96 -1.87
CA LYS A 37 -13.97 7.96 -1.29
C LYS A 37 -14.26 8.13 0.21
N LYS A 38 -15.52 8.33 0.59
CA LYS A 38 -15.92 8.46 1.99
C LYS A 38 -15.58 7.19 2.79
N HIS A 39 -15.86 6.01 2.22
CA HIS A 39 -15.55 4.72 2.83
C HIS A 39 -14.06 4.57 3.16
N TYR A 40 -13.17 4.76 2.18
CA TYR A 40 -11.73 4.67 2.41
C TYR A 40 -11.17 5.79 3.28
N GLN A 41 -11.74 6.99 3.19
CA GLN A 41 -11.37 8.07 4.10
C GLN A 41 -11.59 7.66 5.55
N HIS A 42 -12.75 7.06 5.85
CA HIS A 42 -13.03 6.54 7.19
C HIS A 42 -12.12 5.38 7.56
N LEU A 43 -11.93 4.41 6.65
CA LEU A 43 -11.13 3.22 6.92
C LEU A 43 -9.65 3.53 7.21
N PHE A 44 -9.01 4.32 6.34
CA PHE A 44 -7.56 4.57 6.42
C PHE A 44 -7.18 5.74 7.31
N ASN A 45 -8.11 6.67 7.59
CA ASN A 45 -7.85 7.84 8.43
C ASN A 45 -8.65 7.80 9.74
N CYS A 46 -9.00 6.60 10.22
CA CYS A 46 -9.64 6.47 11.52
C CYS A 46 -8.64 6.76 12.63
N ASN A 47 -8.76 7.95 13.24
CA ASN A 47 -8.01 8.28 14.45
C ASN A 47 -8.64 7.50 15.62
N SER A 48 -8.11 6.32 15.91
CA SER A 48 -8.47 5.61 17.14
C SER A 48 -7.88 6.35 18.34
N PRO A 49 -8.68 6.77 19.32
CA PRO A 49 -8.17 7.38 20.54
C PRO A 49 -7.47 6.31 21.38
N ILE A 50 -6.17 6.12 21.16
CA ILE A 50 -5.37 5.20 21.95
C ILE A 50 -5.01 5.90 23.27
N ALA A 51 -5.48 5.34 24.38
CA ALA A 51 -5.10 5.84 25.70
C ALA A 51 -3.60 5.60 25.96
N VAL A 52 -2.89 6.64 26.39
CA VAL A 52 -1.44 6.56 26.71
C VAL A 52 -1.13 5.46 27.74
N LYS A 53 -2.07 5.19 28.66
CA LYS A 53 -1.97 4.09 29.64
C LYS A 53 -1.84 2.72 28.97
N VAL A 54 -2.53 2.49 27.85
CA VAL A 54 -2.45 1.24 27.09
C VAL A 54 -1.08 1.14 26.41
N LEU A 55 -0.58 2.24 25.84
CA LEU A 55 0.75 2.27 25.22
C LEU A 55 1.87 1.93 26.22
N SER A 56 1.77 2.44 27.45
CA SER A 56 2.76 2.15 28.51
C SER A 56 2.77 0.69 28.98
N GLN A 57 1.72 -0.09 28.67
CA GLN A 57 1.63 -1.50 29.02
C GLN A 57 2.20 -2.42 27.93
N ILE A 58 2.55 -1.87 26.75
CA ILE A 58 3.10 -2.66 25.65
C ILE A 58 4.57 -3.03 25.97
N PRO A 59 4.90 -4.33 26.10
CA PRO A 59 6.27 -4.76 26.36
C PRO A 59 7.21 -4.27 25.24
N GLN A 60 8.20 -3.46 25.61
CA GLN A 60 9.19 -2.97 24.66
C GLN A 60 10.19 -4.08 24.34
N LYS A 61 10.46 -4.29 23.05
CA LYS A 61 11.56 -5.16 22.61
C LYS A 61 12.88 -4.40 22.74
N GLN A 62 13.97 -5.16 22.86
CA GLN A 62 15.32 -4.59 22.84
C GLN A 62 15.55 -3.82 21.53
N ILE A 63 16.27 -2.70 21.65
CA ILE A 63 16.68 -1.91 20.50
C ILE A 63 17.66 -2.75 19.68
N ARG A 64 17.49 -2.75 18.36
CA ARG A 64 18.33 -3.47 17.40
C ARG A 64 19.04 -2.45 16.51
N ASP A 65 20.20 -1.99 16.95
CA ASP A 65 20.99 -0.97 16.24
C ASP A 65 21.39 -1.39 14.82
N GLU A 66 21.51 -2.70 14.58
CA GLU A 66 21.71 -3.30 13.26
C GLU A 66 20.66 -2.90 12.22
N LEU A 67 19.42 -2.57 12.65
CA LEU A 67 18.35 -2.12 11.75
C LEU A 67 18.49 -0.64 11.33
N ALA A 68 19.38 0.12 11.95
CA ALA A 68 19.67 1.50 11.57
C ALA A 68 20.72 1.59 10.45
N VAL A 69 21.38 0.48 10.10
CA VAL A 69 22.37 0.40 9.04
C VAL A 69 21.67 0.36 7.68
N SER A 70 22.25 1.01 6.68
CA SER A 70 21.74 0.96 5.30
C SER A 70 21.69 -0.50 4.79
N PRO A 71 20.64 -0.89 4.05
CA PRO A 71 20.53 -2.22 3.48
C PRO A 71 21.74 -2.57 2.61
N ASN A 72 22.28 -3.78 2.77
CA ASN A 72 23.41 -4.23 1.96
C ASN A 72 22.97 -4.95 0.67
N LEU A 73 23.90 -5.12 -0.27
CA LEU A 73 23.63 -5.75 -1.56
C LEU A 73 23.16 -7.22 -1.41
N GLY A 74 23.69 -7.96 -0.44
CA GLY A 74 23.32 -9.35 -0.20
C GLY A 74 21.89 -9.50 0.33
N GLU A 75 21.46 -8.59 1.20
CA GLU A 75 20.07 -8.48 1.66
C GLU A 75 19.14 -8.18 0.50
N LEU A 76 19.52 -7.26 -0.39
CA LEU A 76 18.73 -6.95 -1.59
C LEU A 76 18.60 -8.17 -2.51
N CYS A 77 19.71 -8.85 -2.81
CA CYS A 77 19.70 -10.09 -3.60
C CYS A 77 18.77 -11.14 -2.98
N THR A 78 18.84 -11.30 -1.65
CA THR A 78 17.99 -12.24 -0.92
C THR A 78 16.52 -11.85 -1.03
N ALA A 79 16.19 -10.57 -0.87
CA ALA A 79 14.84 -10.06 -1.01
C ALA A 79 14.27 -10.27 -2.42
N ILE A 80 15.04 -9.97 -3.45
CA ILE A 80 14.68 -10.20 -4.87
C ILE A 80 14.36 -11.68 -5.10
N ASN A 81 15.23 -12.57 -4.63
CA ASN A 81 15.03 -14.02 -4.79
C ASN A 81 13.78 -14.53 -4.06
N GLN A 82 13.45 -13.95 -2.91
CA GLN A 82 12.26 -14.29 -2.12
C GLN A 82 10.94 -13.76 -2.70
N MET A 83 10.98 -12.84 -3.67
CA MET A 83 9.76 -12.34 -4.32
C MET A 83 8.95 -13.50 -4.91
N LYS A 84 7.62 -13.40 -4.93
CA LYS A 84 6.77 -14.44 -5.52
C LYS A 84 6.58 -14.18 -7.01
N ASN A 85 6.59 -15.25 -7.81
CA ASN A 85 6.26 -15.17 -9.22
C ASN A 85 4.72 -15.15 -9.41
N ASN A 86 4.31 -14.76 -10.61
CA ASN A 86 2.96 -14.56 -11.11
C ASN A 86 2.13 -13.62 -10.23
N LYS A 87 2.78 -12.56 -9.71
CA LYS A 87 2.09 -11.47 -9.01
C LYS A 87 1.72 -10.39 -10.01
N ALA A 88 0.59 -9.73 -9.77
CA ALA A 88 0.18 -8.60 -10.58
C ALA A 88 1.23 -7.50 -10.50
N SER A 89 1.68 -7.01 -11.66
CA SER A 89 2.59 -5.88 -11.75
C SER A 89 1.96 -4.63 -11.14
N GLY A 90 2.82 -3.71 -10.70
CA GLY A 90 2.38 -2.39 -10.28
C GLY A 90 1.83 -1.56 -11.44
N PRO A 91 1.46 -0.29 -11.19
CA PRO A 91 1.06 0.66 -12.23
C PRO A 91 2.14 0.91 -13.30
N ASP A 92 3.40 0.60 -12.98
CA ASP A 92 4.54 0.64 -13.90
C ASP A 92 4.54 -0.49 -14.94
N GLY A 93 3.71 -1.53 -14.73
CA GLY A 93 3.63 -2.69 -15.61
C GLY A 93 4.81 -3.66 -15.47
N ILE A 94 5.73 -3.44 -14.52
CA ILE A 94 6.95 -4.24 -14.36
C ILE A 94 6.65 -5.46 -13.48
N PRO A 95 6.76 -6.70 -14.02
CA PRO A 95 6.62 -7.92 -13.23
C PRO A 95 7.79 -8.06 -12.23
N GLY A 96 7.51 -8.63 -11.06
CA GLY A 96 8.54 -8.88 -10.04
C GLY A 96 9.62 -9.87 -10.49
N GLU A 97 9.31 -10.72 -11.47
CA GLU A 97 10.20 -11.71 -12.06
C GLU A 97 11.33 -11.10 -12.86
N VAL A 98 11.14 -9.89 -13.40
CA VAL A 98 12.17 -9.19 -14.17
C VAL A 98 13.41 -9.00 -13.30
N PHE A 99 13.23 -8.59 -12.04
CA PHE A 99 14.33 -8.39 -11.09
C PHE A 99 15.10 -9.68 -10.75
N LYS A 100 14.49 -10.86 -10.91
CA LYS A 100 15.15 -12.15 -10.68
C LYS A 100 15.95 -12.64 -11.87
N VAL A 101 15.46 -12.35 -13.07
CA VAL A 101 16.11 -12.74 -14.33
C VAL A 101 17.24 -11.77 -14.67
N ASP A 102 17.06 -10.50 -14.29
CA ASP A 102 18.04 -9.46 -14.57
C ASP A 102 19.38 -9.72 -13.86
N GLY A 103 20.44 -9.32 -14.55
CA GLY A 103 21.81 -9.55 -14.12
C GLY A 103 22.26 -8.67 -12.95
N THR A 104 23.51 -8.87 -12.53
CA THR A 104 24.15 -8.15 -11.43
C THR A 104 24.11 -6.63 -11.57
N GLU A 105 24.10 -6.09 -12.79
CA GLU A 105 24.09 -4.65 -13.05
C GLU A 105 22.80 -3.99 -12.54
N LEU A 106 21.62 -4.55 -12.83
CA LEU A 106 20.35 -3.98 -12.36
C LEU A 106 20.31 -3.96 -10.83
N THR A 107 20.72 -5.06 -10.20
CA THR A 107 20.74 -5.19 -8.75
C THR A 107 21.67 -4.16 -8.10
N GLN A 108 22.83 -3.86 -8.72
CA GLN A 108 23.73 -2.81 -8.24
C GLN A 108 23.12 -1.41 -8.36
N GLN A 109 22.45 -1.11 -9.48
CA GLN A 109 21.80 0.18 -9.66
C GLN A 109 20.61 0.35 -8.69
N LEU A 110 19.84 -0.72 -8.47
CA LEU A 110 18.75 -0.73 -7.50
C LEU A 110 19.26 -0.53 -6.07
N HIS A 111 20.37 -1.18 -5.72
CA HIS A 111 21.02 -1.01 -4.41
C HIS A 111 21.43 0.45 -4.18
N LYS A 112 22.13 1.06 -5.14
CA LYS A 112 22.49 2.49 -5.07
C LYS A 112 21.27 3.41 -4.91
N LEU A 113 20.15 3.07 -5.55
CA LEU A 113 18.91 3.84 -5.40
C LEU A 113 18.35 3.70 -3.97
N ILE A 114 18.31 2.48 -3.43
CA ILE A 114 17.83 2.20 -2.07
C ILE A 114 18.71 2.92 -1.04
N GLU A 115 20.04 2.89 -1.19
CA GLU A 115 20.96 3.62 -0.31
C GLU A 115 20.68 5.13 -0.33
N LYS A 116 20.51 5.72 -1.52
CA LYS A 116 20.17 7.15 -1.63
C LYS A 116 18.85 7.49 -0.96
N ILE A 117 17.83 6.63 -1.09
CA ILE A 117 16.53 6.83 -0.43
C ILE A 117 16.70 6.70 1.09
N TRP A 118 17.51 5.76 1.55
CA TRP A 118 17.79 5.55 2.97
C TRP A 118 18.49 6.77 3.59
N GLU A 119 19.53 7.29 2.94
CA GLU A 119 20.30 8.44 3.42
C GLU A 119 19.52 9.75 3.40
N ARG A 120 18.73 9.98 2.34
CA ARG A 120 18.01 11.24 2.14
C ARG A 120 16.62 11.25 2.77
N GLU A 121 16.09 10.08 3.10
CA GLU A 121 14.69 9.87 3.50
C GLU A 121 13.66 10.45 2.50
N GLU A 122 14.08 10.63 1.23
CA GLU A 122 13.28 11.23 0.17
C GLU A 122 12.78 10.18 -0.80
N ILE A 123 11.45 10.09 -0.93
CA ILE A 123 10.78 9.16 -1.84
C ILE A 123 9.94 9.98 -2.84
N THR A 124 10.02 9.60 -4.12
CA THR A 124 9.25 10.30 -5.18
C THR A 124 7.75 10.19 -4.93
N ALA A 125 6.97 11.17 -5.39
CA ALA A 125 5.52 11.16 -5.20
C ALA A 125 4.85 9.89 -5.78
N ALA A 126 5.40 9.34 -6.87
CA ALA A 126 4.89 8.13 -7.50
C ALA A 126 4.92 6.90 -6.58
N PHE A 127 5.87 6.81 -5.64
CA PHE A 127 5.91 5.74 -4.62
C PHE A 127 4.97 6.01 -3.43
N ARG A 128 4.51 7.26 -3.24
CA ARG A 128 3.58 7.64 -2.16
C ARG A 128 2.12 7.45 -2.56
N ASP A 129 1.82 7.57 -3.85
CA ASP A 129 0.47 7.41 -4.36
C ASP A 129 0.14 5.92 -4.57
N ALA A 130 -1.01 5.48 -4.05
CA ALA A 130 -1.49 4.12 -4.21
C ALA A 130 -2.77 4.10 -5.06
N LYS A 131 -2.85 3.15 -6.00
CA LYS A 131 -4.09 2.88 -6.72
C LYS A 131 -4.90 1.83 -5.96
N ILE A 132 -6.06 2.23 -5.47
CA ILE A 132 -6.97 1.31 -4.78
C ILE A 132 -7.86 0.64 -5.82
N ILE A 133 -7.84 -0.70 -5.83
CA ILE A 133 -8.66 -1.55 -6.68
C ILE A 133 -9.50 -2.45 -5.76
N ASN A 134 -10.81 -2.42 -5.93
CA ASN A 134 -11.73 -3.28 -5.19
C ASN A 134 -11.73 -4.71 -5.74
N LEU A 135 -11.56 -5.70 -4.87
CA LEU A 135 -11.66 -7.12 -5.20
C LEU A 135 -12.84 -7.73 -4.45
N PHE A 136 -14.01 -7.73 -5.09
CA PHE A 136 -15.24 -8.19 -4.46
C PHE A 136 -15.18 -9.67 -4.06
N LEU A 137 -15.46 -9.96 -2.79
CA LEU A 137 -15.73 -11.30 -2.32
C LEU A 137 -17.03 -11.81 -2.94
N LYS A 138 -17.25 -13.14 -2.93
CA LYS A 138 -18.37 -13.82 -3.62
C LYS A 138 -19.79 -13.42 -3.14
N CYS A 139 -19.91 -12.52 -2.17
CA CYS A 139 -21.17 -12.01 -1.64
C CYS A 139 -21.68 -10.79 -2.46
N ASP A 140 -22.57 -9.98 -1.89
CA ASP A 140 -23.19 -8.83 -2.58
C ASP A 140 -22.15 -7.78 -3.02
N ARG A 141 -22.01 -7.60 -4.34
CA ARG A 141 -21.05 -6.64 -4.93
C ARG A 141 -21.49 -5.19 -4.77
N MET A 142 -22.72 -4.96 -4.31
CA MET A 142 -23.28 -3.64 -4.10
C MET A 142 -22.87 -3.06 -2.75
N ASP A 143 -22.50 -3.89 -1.77
CA ASP A 143 -22.04 -3.43 -0.46
C ASP A 143 -20.57 -2.99 -0.51
N CYS A 144 -20.31 -1.72 -0.11
CA CYS A 144 -18.96 -1.19 0.05
C CYS A 144 -18.17 -1.86 1.18
N GLY A 145 -18.79 -2.66 2.05
CA GLY A 145 -18.12 -3.48 3.07
C GLY A 145 -17.63 -4.84 2.55
N ASN A 146 -18.01 -5.23 1.34
CA ASN A 146 -17.77 -6.56 0.77
C ASN A 146 -16.71 -6.53 -0.36
N TYR A 147 -15.51 -6.03 -0.05
CA TYR A 147 -14.34 -5.90 -0.94
C TYR A 147 -13.06 -6.41 -0.27
#